data_AF-A0A7S4A570-F1
#
_entry.id   AF-A0A7S4A570-F1
#
_cell.length_a   1.000
_cell.length_b   1.000
_cell.length_c   1.000
_cell.angle_alpha   90.00
_cell.angle_beta   90.00
_cell.angle_gamma   90.00
#
_symmetry.space_group_name_H-M   'P 1'
#
loop_
_entity.id
_entity.type
_entity.pdbx_description
1 polymer ?
#
loop_
_entity_poly.entity_id
_entity_poly.type
_entity_poly.pdbx_seq_one_letter_code
_entity_poly.pdbx_strand_id
1 'polypeptide(L)'
;LRVDAVPRERQTRPPDRLTEAECVALMEKHGIGTDASIPSHIENVCKRNYVQVDSGRRLRPTTLGLALARGFGVVDAALVQPAVRAQIEKLCDVVARGDAPRGRVVAHAIQMFA
;
A
#
# COMPACT_ATOMS: atom_id res chain seq x y z
N LEU A 1 18.54 -13.39 50.75
CA LEU A 1 18.34 -13.78 49.33
C LEU A 1 19.18 -12.85 48.46
N ARG A 2 20.21 -13.38 47.78
CA ARG A 2 20.98 -12.63 46.78
C ARG A 2 20.36 -12.92 45.43
N VAL A 3 19.79 -11.92 44.79
CA VAL A 3 19.20 -12.05 43.45
C VAL A 3 20.33 -11.80 42.47
N ASP A 4 20.90 -12.88 41.93
CA ASP A 4 21.91 -12.80 40.88
C ASP A 4 21.23 -12.35 39.57
N ALA A 5 21.05 -11.04 39.42
CA ALA A 5 20.51 -10.44 38.22
C ALA A 5 21.61 -10.40 37.14
N VAL A 6 21.60 -11.38 36.24
CA VAL A 6 22.47 -11.41 35.06
C VAL A 6 21.98 -10.34 34.06
N PRO A 7 22.80 -9.35 33.69
CA PRO A 7 22.41 -8.34 32.70
C PRO A 7 22.14 -9.03 31.35
N ARG A 8 20.93 -8.83 30.80
CA ARG A 8 20.58 -9.33 29.46
C ARG A 8 20.84 -8.27 28.42
N GLU A 9 21.89 -8.48 27.64
CA GLU A 9 22.18 -7.67 26.47
C GLU A 9 21.12 -7.91 25.38
N ARG A 10 20.59 -6.85 24.78
CA ARG A 10 19.62 -6.91 23.68
C ARG A 10 20.10 -6.01 22.55
N GLN A 11 19.79 -6.42 21.32
CA GLN A 11 20.04 -5.64 20.10
C GLN A 11 18.71 -5.23 19.47
N THR A 12 18.69 -4.05 18.88
CA THR A 12 17.58 -3.63 18.02
C THR A 12 17.53 -4.54 16.80
N ARG A 13 16.32 -4.75 16.29
CA ARG A 13 16.09 -5.51 15.07
C ARG A 13 15.31 -4.63 14.11
N PRO A 14 15.57 -4.73 12.79
CA PRO A 14 14.74 -4.07 11.81
C PRO A 14 13.29 -4.60 11.92
N PRO A 15 12.29 -3.81 11.53
CA PRO A 15 10.93 -4.29 11.40
C PRO A 15 10.85 -5.47 10.43
N ASP A 16 9.95 -6.40 10.72
CA ASP A 16 9.63 -7.47 9.79
C ASP A 16 8.93 -6.91 8.54
N ARG A 17 9.00 -7.65 7.44
CA ARG A 17 8.17 -7.38 6.26
C ARG A 17 6.70 -7.63 6.56
N LEU A 18 5.84 -6.94 5.83
CA LEU A 18 4.39 -7.08 5.96
C LEU A 18 3.94 -8.49 5.57
N THR A 19 3.06 -9.06 6.38
CA THR A 19 2.14 -10.11 5.96
C THR A 19 1.05 -9.54 5.06
N GLU A 20 0.27 -10.40 4.41
CA GLU A 20 -0.90 -9.98 3.65
C GLU A 20 -1.90 -9.21 4.51
N ALA A 21 -2.19 -9.69 5.72
CA ALA A 21 -3.11 -9.02 6.64
C ALA A 21 -2.62 -7.63 7.08
N GLU A 22 -1.32 -7.47 7.35
CA GLU A 22 -0.74 -6.16 7.66
C GLU A 22 -0.79 -5.21 6.45
N CYS A 23 -0.65 -5.74 5.23
CA CYS A 23 -0.80 -4.97 4.00
C CYS A 23 -2.25 -4.51 3.82
N VAL A 24 -3.24 -5.40 4.02
CA VAL A 24 -4.67 -5.06 4.01
C VAL A 24 -4.96 -3.94 5.02
N ALA A 25 -4.50 -4.08 6.26
CA ALA A 25 -4.70 -3.07 7.29
C ALA A 25 -4.09 -1.71 6.92
N LEU A 26 -2.94 -1.69 6.24
CA LEU A 26 -2.36 -0.46 5.72
C LEU A 26 -3.18 0.13 4.57
N MET A 27 -3.67 -0.70 3.65
CA MET A 27 -4.54 -0.25 2.55
C MET A 27 -5.81 0.41 3.09
N GLU A 28 -6.48 -0.22 4.06
CA GLU A 28 -7.65 0.32 4.77
C GLU A 28 -7.31 1.63 5.49
N LYS A 29 -6.23 1.65 6.28
CA LYS A 29 -5.77 2.85 6.99
C LYS A 29 -5.51 4.03 6.05
N HIS A 30 -5.00 3.77 4.85
CA HIS A 30 -4.73 4.78 3.85
C HIS A 30 -5.93 5.09 2.94
N GLY A 31 -7.05 4.38 3.09
CA GLY A 31 -8.26 4.58 2.30
C GLY A 31 -8.08 4.21 0.84
N ILE A 32 -7.29 3.17 0.55
CA ILE A 32 -7.08 2.67 -0.81
C ILE A 32 -7.64 1.25 -0.96
N GLY A 33 -8.46 1.05 -1.99
CA GLY A 33 -9.21 -0.18 -2.13
C GLY A 33 -10.36 -0.29 -1.13
N THR A 34 -11.20 -1.29 -1.35
CA THR A 34 -12.37 -1.67 -0.55
C THR A 34 -12.28 -3.13 -0.17
N ASP A 35 -13.11 -3.61 0.76
CA ASP A 35 -13.19 -5.04 1.16
C ASP A 35 -13.25 -5.98 -0.06
N ALA A 36 -13.95 -5.55 -1.13
CA ALA A 36 -14.10 -6.31 -2.36
C ALA A 36 -12.90 -6.22 -3.32
N SER A 37 -12.06 -5.17 -3.25
CA SER A 37 -10.99 -4.91 -4.24
C SER A 37 -9.58 -5.07 -3.69
N ILE A 38 -9.36 -4.95 -2.38
CA ILE A 38 -8.04 -5.11 -1.76
C ILE A 38 -7.41 -6.47 -2.10
N PRO A 39 -8.10 -7.62 -1.98
CA PRO A 39 -7.51 -8.92 -2.31
C PRO A 39 -7.03 -8.99 -3.76
N SER A 40 -7.80 -8.42 -4.69
CA SER A 40 -7.43 -8.38 -6.11
C SER A 40 -6.21 -7.50 -6.38
N HIS A 41 -6.03 -6.38 -5.67
CA HIS A 41 -4.84 -5.54 -5.81
C HIS A 41 -3.58 -6.27 -5.35
N ILE A 42 -3.64 -6.96 -4.22
CA ILE A 42 -2.52 -7.77 -3.70
C ILE A 42 -2.21 -8.93 -4.65
N GLU A 43 -3.23 -9.65 -5.11
CA GLU A 43 -3.06 -10.73 -6.08
C GLU A 43 -2.41 -10.23 -7.39
N ASN A 44 -2.81 -9.05 -7.85
CA ASN A 44 -2.30 -8.43 -9.08
C ASN A 44 -0.80 -8.12 -9.03
N VAL A 45 -0.28 -7.64 -7.91
CA VAL A 45 1.16 -7.34 -7.76
C VAL A 45 2.00 -8.61 -7.59
N CYS A 46 1.41 -9.66 -7.02
CA CYS A 46 2.01 -10.99 -6.95
C CYS A 46 2.07 -11.65 -8.34
N LYS A 47 0.95 -11.67 -9.07
CA LYS A 47 0.85 -12.22 -10.44
C LYS A 47 1.83 -11.56 -11.41
N ARG A 48 2.07 -10.24 -11.26
CA ARG A 48 3.02 -9.48 -12.09
C ARG A 48 4.47 -9.56 -11.60
N ASN A 49 4.76 -10.36 -10.57
CA ASN A 49 6.10 -10.55 -10.02
C ASN A 49 6.75 -9.25 -9.49
N TYR A 50 5.95 -8.30 -8.99
CA TYR A 50 6.46 -7.13 -8.27
C TYR A 50 6.72 -7.46 -6.80
N VAL A 51 5.93 -8.39 -6.26
CA VAL A 51 6.04 -8.91 -4.90
C VAL A 51 5.96 -10.43 -4.98
N GLN A 52 6.68 -11.11 -4.08
CA GLN A 52 6.61 -12.55 -3.87
C GLN A 52 6.31 -12.83 -2.40
N VAL A 53 5.59 -13.91 -2.12
CA VAL A 53 5.35 -14.38 -0.75
C VAL A 53 6.53 -15.27 -0.36
N ASP A 54 7.24 -14.90 0.71
CA ASP A 54 8.33 -15.73 1.22
C ASP A 54 7.82 -16.89 2.10
N SER A 55 8.73 -17.75 2.56
CA SER A 55 8.40 -18.92 3.38
C SER A 55 7.71 -18.55 4.71
N GLY A 56 7.90 -17.32 5.20
CA GLY A 56 7.23 -16.78 6.38
C GLY A 56 5.85 -16.19 6.09
N ARG A 57 5.31 -16.38 4.87
CA ARG A 57 4.07 -15.74 4.40
C ARG A 57 4.12 -14.20 4.43
N ARG A 58 5.31 -13.63 4.23
CA ARG A 58 5.51 -12.18 4.16
C ARG A 58 5.70 -11.73 2.72
N LEU A 59 5.23 -10.53 2.42
CA LEU A 59 5.33 -9.85 1.14
C LEU A 59 6.75 -9.31 0.96
N ARG A 60 7.50 -9.94 0.06
CA ARG A 60 8.85 -9.53 -0.31
C ARG A 60 8.85 -8.86 -1.68
N PRO A 61 9.23 -7.57 -1.79
CA PRO A 61 9.38 -6.94 -3.10
C PRO A 61 10.48 -7.62 -3.90
N THR A 62 10.28 -7.75 -5.21
CA THR A 62 11.29 -8.22 -6.15
C THR A 62 12.19 -7.06 -6.60
N THR A 63 13.30 -7.37 -7.26
CA THR A 63 14.15 -6.34 -7.87
C THR A 63 13.36 -5.50 -8.88
N LEU A 64 12.48 -6.13 -9.67
CA LEU A 64 11.60 -5.43 -10.62
C LEU A 64 10.61 -4.50 -9.89
N GLY A 65 9.91 -5.00 -8.87
CA GLY A 65 8.95 -4.19 -8.12
C GLY A 65 9.61 -2.98 -7.45
N LEU A 66 10.80 -3.17 -6.89
CA LEU A 66 11.57 -2.09 -6.28
C LEU A 66 12.08 -1.08 -7.31
N ALA A 67 12.54 -1.54 -8.48
CA ALA A 67 12.98 -0.68 -9.56
C ALA A 67 11.83 0.17 -10.11
N LEU A 68 10.64 -0.41 -10.29
CA LEU A 68 9.44 0.32 -10.72
C LEU A 68 9.05 1.38 -9.69
N ALA A 69 8.93 1.01 -8.41
CA ALA A 69 8.57 1.96 -7.35
C ALA A 69 9.59 3.11 -7.24
N ARG A 70 10.88 2.81 -7.33
CA ARG A 70 11.92 3.86 -7.32
C ARG A 70 11.87 4.73 -8.58
N GLY A 71 11.75 4.11 -9.74
CA GLY A 71 11.71 4.81 -11.03
C GLY A 71 10.53 5.77 -11.12
N PHE A 72 9.32 5.32 -10.77
CA PHE A 72 8.16 6.20 -10.70
C PHE A 72 8.31 7.27 -9.64
N GLY A 73 8.87 6.97 -8.47
CA GLY A 73 9.10 7.96 -7.42
C GLY A 73 10.08 9.08 -7.80
N VAL A 74 11.00 8.83 -8.75
CA VAL A 74 11.88 9.87 -9.31
C VAL A 74 11.12 10.80 -10.26
N VAL A 75 10.18 10.25 -11.03
CA VAL A 75 9.36 11.03 -11.98
C VAL A 75 8.33 11.87 -11.21
N ASP A 76 7.58 11.23 -10.33
CA ASP A 76 6.61 11.86 -9.45
C ASP A 76 6.42 11.00 -8.20
N ALA A 77 6.80 11.54 -7.05
CA ALA A 77 6.68 10.87 -5.76
C ALA A 77 5.22 10.53 -5.41
N ALA A 78 4.23 11.31 -5.88
CA ALA A 78 2.82 11.06 -5.61
C ALA A 78 2.31 9.76 -6.23
N LEU A 79 2.91 9.28 -7.33
CA LEU A 79 2.51 8.04 -8.01
C LEU A 79 2.77 6.77 -7.19
N VAL A 80 3.68 6.85 -6.22
CA VAL A 80 4.03 5.71 -5.35
C VAL A 80 3.53 5.88 -3.91
N GLN A 81 2.76 6.95 -3.66
CA GLN A 81 2.09 7.21 -2.40
C GLN A 81 0.58 6.90 -2.53
N PRO A 82 -0.09 6.51 -1.43
CA PRO A 82 -1.51 6.15 -1.49
C PRO A 82 -2.44 7.35 -1.75
N ALA A 83 -1.96 8.58 -1.60
CA ALA A 83 -2.78 9.80 -1.56
C ALA A 83 -3.66 9.99 -2.81
N VAL A 84 -3.06 9.85 -4.01
CA VAL A 84 -3.77 10.02 -5.29
C VAL A 84 -4.90 9.01 -5.42
N ARG A 85 -4.63 7.73 -5.10
CA ARG A 85 -5.64 6.68 -5.12
C ARG A 85 -6.74 6.93 -4.10
N ALA A 86 -6.39 7.31 -2.88
CA ALA A 86 -7.38 7.59 -1.83
C ALA A 86 -8.32 8.75 -2.20
N GLN A 87 -7.79 9.77 -2.89
CA GLN A 87 -8.62 10.85 -3.43
C GLN A 87 -9.55 10.36 -4.56
N ILE A 88 -9.07 9.49 -5.45
CA ILE A 88 -9.92 8.88 -6.50
C ILE A 88 -11.04 8.02 -5.89
N GLU A 89 -10.78 7.24 -4.84
CA GLU A 89 -11.82 6.47 -4.13
C GLU A 89 -12.91 7.40 -3.57
N LYS A 90 -12.51 8.49 -2.90
CA LYS A 90 -13.46 9.49 -2.39
C LYS A 90 -14.28 10.15 -3.50
N LEU A 91 -13.67 10.39 -4.66
CA LEU A 91 -14.36 10.92 -5.82
C LEU A 91 -15.39 9.92 -6.37
N CYS A 92 -15.08 8.63 -6.37
CA CYS A 92 -16.04 7.58 -6.70
C CYS A 92 -17.22 7.56 -5.71
N ASP A 93 -16.97 7.72 -4.41
CA ASP A 93 -18.02 7.79 -3.38
C ASP A 93 -18.96 8.98 -3.60
N VAL A 94 -18.41 10.15 -3.95
CA VAL A 94 -19.20 11.34 -4.29
C VAL A 94 -20.15 11.06 -5.46
N VAL A 95 -19.70 10.32 -6.48
CA VAL A 95 -20.58 9.89 -7.58
C VAL A 95 -21.62 8.88 -7.09
N ALA A 96 -21.22 7.90 -6.28
CA ALA A 96 -22.10 6.86 -5.78
C ALA A 96 -23.24 7.41 -4.90
N ARG A 97 -22.98 8.48 -4.13
CA ARG A 97 -24.01 9.19 -3.33
C ARG A 97 -24.88 10.14 -4.14
N GLY A 98 -24.52 10.43 -5.40
CA GLY A 98 -25.22 11.40 -6.25
C GLY A 98 -24.83 12.86 -5.99
N ASP A 99 -23.76 13.11 -5.22
CA ASP A 99 -23.29 14.45 -4.86
C ASP A 99 -22.65 15.21 -6.04
N ALA A 100 -22.16 14.48 -7.06
CA ALA A 100 -21.63 15.08 -8.29
C ALA A 100 -21.82 14.18 -9.52
N PRO A 101 -21.99 14.75 -10.73
CA PRO A 101 -22.09 13.98 -11.96
C PRO A 101 -20.73 13.36 -12.33
N ARG A 102 -20.76 12.11 -12.80
CA ARG A 102 -19.58 11.35 -13.27
C ARG A 102 -18.67 12.16 -14.19
N GLY A 103 -19.24 12.90 -15.15
CA GLY A 103 -18.46 13.67 -16.13
C GLY A 103 -17.53 14.71 -15.49
N ARG A 104 -18.04 15.45 -14.49
CA ARG A 104 -17.25 16.44 -13.73
C ARG A 104 -16.14 15.75 -12.94
N VAL A 105 -16.46 14.64 -12.28
CA VAL A 105 -15.51 13.91 -11.44
C VAL A 105 -14.38 13.31 -12.27
N VAL A 106 -14.68 12.70 -13.43
CA VAL A 106 -13.67 12.16 -14.34
C VAL A 106 -12.76 13.28 -14.86
N ALA A 107 -13.33 14.41 -15.29
CA ALA A 107 -12.55 15.55 -15.76
C ALA A 107 -11.59 16.06 -14.68
N HIS A 108 -12.05 16.15 -13.42
CA HIS A 108 -11.21 16.53 -12.29
C HIS A 108 -10.12 15.50 -11.99
N ALA A 109 -10.45 14.20 -12.00
CA ALA A 109 -9.49 13.13 -11.72
C ALA A 109 -8.35 13.09 -12.76
N ILE A 110 -8.63 13.38 -14.03
CA ILE A 110 -7.59 13.47 -15.07
C ILE A 110 -6.59 14.59 -14.76
N GLN A 111 -7.06 15.73 -14.26
CA GLN A 111 -6.19 16.87 -13.91
C GLN A 111 -5.26 16.56 -12.73
N MET A 112 -5.53 15.52 -11.93
CA MET A 112 -4.64 15.11 -10.85
C MET A 112 -3.32 14.49 -11.36
N PHE A 113 -3.27 14.10 -12.64
CA PHE A 113 -2.10 13.49 -13.28
C PHE A 113 -1.48 14.40 -14.36
N ALA A 114 -1.97 15.64 -14.48
CA ALA A 114 -1.53 16.61 -15.49
C ALA A 114 -0.33 17.45 -15.03
#